data_AF-A0A2K9NDN1-F1
#
_entry.id   AF-A0A2K9NDN1-F1
#
_cell.length_a   1.000
_cell.length_b   1.000
_cell.length_c   1.000
_cell.angle_alpha   90.00
_cell.angle_beta   90.00
_cell.angle_gamma   90.00
#
_symmetry.space_group_name_H-M   'P 1'
#
loop_
_entity.id
_entity.type
_entity.pdbx_description
1 polymer ?
#
loop_
_entity_poly.entity_id
_entity_poly.type
_entity_poly.pdbx_seq_one_letter_code
_entity_poly.pdbx_strand_id
1 'polypeptide(L)' 'MKIVNSLKSMKTRHKACRVIRRKGRVYVINKLNPRFKARQG' A
#
# COMPACT_ATOMS: atom_id res chain seq x y z
N MET A 1 0.17 -3.38 8.62
CA MET A 1 0.81 -2.89 7.37
C MET A 1 1.72 -4.01 6.87
N LYS A 2 1.62 -4.40 5.60
CA LYS A 2 2.41 -5.52 5.03
C LYS A 2 3.65 -5.00 4.30
N ILE A 3 4.79 -5.67 4.47
CA ILE A 3 6.03 -5.37 3.74
C ILE A 3 6.14 -6.40 2.61
N VAL A 4 6.30 -5.93 1.37
CA VAL A 4 6.33 -6.80 0.19
C VAL A 4 7.29 -6.24 -0.85
N ASN A 5 7.82 -7.10 -1.72
CA ASN A 5 8.69 -6.66 -2.80
C ASN A 5 7.91 -6.02 -3.97
N SER A 6 6.62 -6.38 -4.13
CA SER A 6 5.74 -5.87 -5.19
C SER A 6 4.40 -5.37 -4.65
N LEU A 7 4.00 -4.18 -5.08
CA LEU A 7 2.70 -3.57 -4.74
C LEU A 7 1.62 -3.79 -5.80
N LYS A 8 1.88 -4.58 -6.86
CA LYS A 8 0.96 -4.77 -8.01
C LYS A 8 -0.43 -5.24 -7.56
N SER A 9 -0.50 -6.30 -6.77
CA SER A 9 -1.76 -6.80 -6.23
C SER A 9 -2.22 -5.98 -5.02
N MET A 10 -1.30 -5.35 -4.30
CA MET A 10 -1.62 -4.63 -3.06
C MET A 10 -2.47 -3.38 -3.31
N LYS A 11 -2.24 -2.69 -4.43
CA LYS A 11 -2.96 -1.47 -4.82
C LYS A 11 -4.37 -1.70 -5.38
N THR A 12 -4.70 -2.90 -5.85
CA THR A 12 -5.99 -3.19 -6.52
C THR A 12 -7.03 -3.87 -5.63
N ARG A 13 -6.63 -4.40 -4.46
CA ARG A 13 -7.53 -5.13 -3.54
C ARG A 13 -8.75 -4.36 -3.04
N HIS A 14 -8.71 -3.02 -3.07
CA HIS A 14 -9.81 -2.19 -2.58
C HIS A 14 -9.80 -0.83 -3.29
N LYS A 15 -10.98 -0.27 -3.57
CA LYS A 15 -11.14 1.02 -4.27
C LYS A 15 -10.43 2.20 -3.58
N ALA A 16 -10.39 2.16 -2.24
CA ALA A 16 -9.74 3.19 -1.42
C ALA A 16 -8.22 3.01 -1.24
N CYS A 17 -7.60 1.99 -1.86
CA CYS A 17 -6.15 1.87 -1.86
C CYS A 17 -5.52 2.97 -2.72
N ARG A 18 -4.60 3.74 -2.13
CA ARG A 18 -3.86 4.80 -2.83
C ARG A 18 -2.37 4.52 -2.71
N VAL A 19 -1.66 4.64 -3.83
CA VAL A 19 -0.20 4.53 -3.85
C VAL A 19 0.39 5.90 -3.56
N ILE A 20 1.32 5.98 -2.62
CA ILE A 20 2.01 7.21 -2.24
C ILE A 20 3.51 6.95 -2.09
N ARG A 21 4.34 8.00 -2.24
CA ARG A 21 5.77 7.96 -1.90
C ARG A 21 6.00 8.78 -0.62
N ARG A 22 6.65 8.19 0.38
CA ARG A 22 7.02 8.85 1.65
C ARG A 22 8.37 8.32 2.12
N LYS A 23 9.25 9.19 2.64
CA LYS A 23 10.56 8.78 3.20
C LYS A 23 11.34 7.82 2.28
N GLY A 24 11.38 8.13 0.97
CA GLY A 24 12.07 7.31 -0.03
C GLY A 24 11.44 5.96 -0.39
N ARG A 25 10.29 5.59 0.20
CA ARG A 25 9.61 4.30 -0.06
C ARG A 25 8.22 4.49 -0.65
N VAL A 26 7.76 3.49 -1.41
CA VAL A 26 6.41 3.45 -1.96
C VAL A 26 5.49 2.70 -0.99
N TYR A 27 4.33 3.28 -0.71
CA TYR A 27 3.31 2.70 0.17
C TYR A 27 1.99 2.60 -0.56
N VAL A 28 1.24 1.54 -0.25
CA VAL A 28 -0.21 1.50 -0.45
C VAL A 28 -0.84 1.92 0.88
N ILE A 29 -1.58 3.02 0.90
CA ILE A 29 -2.38 3.45 2.03
C ILE A 29 -3.86 3.17 1.77
N ASN A 30 -4.57 2.79 2.82
CA ASN A 30 -6.02 2.77 2.83
C ASN A 30 -6.44 3.28 4.21
N LYS A 31 -7.13 4.43 4.24
CA LYS A 31 -7.60 5.07 5.47
C LYS A 31 -8.89 4.44 6.00
N LEU A 32 -9.71 3.85 5.12
CA LEU A 32 -10.96 3.19 5.48
C LEU A 32 -10.71 1.79 6.07
N ASN A 33 -9.78 1.03 5.50
CA ASN A 33 -9.44 -0.30 5.98
C ASN A 33 -7.90 -0.46 6.11
N PRO A 34 -7.34 -0.41 7.33
CA PRO A 34 -5.90 -0.45 7.55
C PRO A 34 -5.26 -1.81 7.24
N ARG A 35 -6.04 -2.90 7.11
CA ARG A 35 -5.54 -4.24 6.73
C ARG A 35 -4.92 -4.24 5.33
N PHE A 36 -5.34 -3.31 4.45
CA PHE A 36 -4.80 -3.20 3.10
C PHE A 36 -3.53 -2.35 2.97
N LYS A 37 -3.06 -1.72 4.05
CA LYS A 37 -1.83 -0.91 4.03
C LYS A 37 -0.60 -1.78 3.72
N ALA A 38 0.27 -1.31 2.83
CA ALA A 38 1.52 -2.00 2.50
C ALA A 38 2.66 -1.05 2.10
N ARG A 39 3.89 -1.58 2.08
CA ARG A 39 5.12 -0.88 1.71
C ARG A 39 5.96 -1.76 0.79
N GLN A 40 6.64 -1.13 -0.17
CA GLN A 40 7.62 -1.77 -1.03
C GLN A 40 8.99 -1.83 -0.34
N GLY A 41 9.51 -3.04 -0.15
CA GLY A 41 10.72 -3.32 0.63
C GLY A 41 10.53 -3.10 2.13
#